data_AF-A0A6S6YQW1-F1
#
_entry.id   AF-A0A6S6YQW1-F1
#
_cell.length_a   1.000
_cell.length_b   1.000
_cell.length_c   1.000
_cell.angle_alpha   90.00
_cell.angle_beta   90.00
_cell.angle_gamma   90.00
#
_symmetry.space_group_name_H-M   'P 1'
#
loop_
_entity.id
_entity.type
_entity.pdbx_description
1 polymer ?
#
loop_
_entity_poly.entity_id
_entity_poly.type
_entity_poly.pdbx_seq_one_letter_code
_entity_poly.pdbx_strand_id
1 'polypeptide(L)'
;MAGYEKGTPPKEAPFARGLPDGSAPFWRPGMARICLPIAGLFFLVLVTVGNLPGLAADMSDAFGDKRLHLAAYAFLTGLVYVSVNRRPALVALLSATALGALDESIQSFFPYRQAELLDLLADILAAGATVISLHIGSAAFGSFRAVTKS
;
A
#
# COMPACT_ATOMS: atom_id res chain seq x y z
N MET A 1 0.30 -69.74 3.65
CA MET A 1 1.07 -68.49 3.53
C MET A 1 0.22 -67.51 2.74
N ALA A 2 -0.34 -66.51 3.41
CA ALA A 2 -1.32 -65.57 2.86
C ALA A 2 -0.63 -64.48 2.03
N GLY A 3 -1.18 -64.19 0.85
CA GLY A 3 -0.72 -63.13 -0.05
C GLY A 3 -1.09 -61.74 0.49
N TYR A 4 -0.13 -60.83 0.48
CA TYR A 4 -0.30 -59.45 0.88
C TYR A 4 -0.62 -58.62 -0.37
N GLU A 5 -1.90 -58.27 -0.57
CA GLU A 5 -2.30 -57.34 -1.63
C GLU A 5 -1.82 -55.92 -1.29
N LYS A 6 -1.05 -55.31 -2.19
CA LYS A 6 -0.68 -53.89 -2.13
C LYS A 6 -1.93 -53.05 -2.38
N GLY A 7 -2.53 -52.54 -1.31
CA GLY A 7 -3.57 -51.52 -1.39
C GLY A 7 -3.06 -50.26 -2.10
N THR A 8 -3.77 -49.82 -3.13
CA THR A 8 -3.62 -48.50 -3.74
C THR A 8 -3.75 -47.40 -2.69
N PRO A 9 -2.89 -46.35 -2.71
CA PRO A 9 -3.02 -45.25 -1.78
C PRO A 9 -4.37 -44.52 -1.96
N PRO A 10 -4.98 -44.02 -0.88
CA PRO A 10 -6.25 -43.32 -0.97
C PRO A 10 -6.09 -42.06 -1.84
N LYS A 11 -7.02 -41.87 -2.78
CA LYS A 11 -7.15 -40.63 -3.54
C LYS A 11 -7.41 -39.49 -2.56
N GLU A 12 -6.49 -38.53 -2.49
CA GLU A 12 -6.65 -37.35 -1.65
C GLU A 12 -7.99 -36.66 -1.93
N ALA A 13 -8.73 -36.37 -0.84
CA ALA A 13 -10.05 -35.77 -0.93
C ALA A 13 -9.95 -34.38 -1.62
N PRO A 14 -10.83 -34.06 -2.59
CA PRO A 14 -10.81 -32.78 -3.32
C PRO A 14 -10.98 -31.53 -2.45
N PHE A 15 -11.34 -31.71 -1.17
CA PHE A 15 -11.78 -30.66 -0.26
C PHE A 15 -10.62 -29.90 0.43
N ALA A 16 -9.38 -30.40 0.37
CA ALA A 16 -8.24 -29.74 0.99
C ALA A 16 -7.60 -28.61 0.15
N ARG A 17 -8.16 -28.27 -1.03
CA ARG A 17 -7.56 -27.33 -1.99
C ARG A 17 -7.94 -25.85 -1.76
N GLY A 18 -8.50 -25.50 -0.60
CA GLY A 18 -9.17 -24.19 -0.40
C GLY A 18 -8.71 -23.32 0.75
N LEU A 19 -7.79 -23.78 1.61
CA LEU A 19 -7.24 -22.92 2.67
C LEU A 19 -6.14 -22.03 2.05
N PRO A 20 -6.20 -20.70 2.19
CA PRO A 20 -5.13 -19.85 1.70
C PRO A 20 -3.83 -20.29 2.36
N ASP A 21 -2.89 -20.75 1.55
CA ASP A 21 -1.58 -21.20 1.99
C ASP A 21 -0.95 -20.15 2.92
N GLY A 22 -0.91 -20.46 4.22
CA GLY A 22 -0.23 -19.65 5.23
C GLY A 22 1.28 -19.49 4.98
N SER A 23 1.80 -20.11 3.93
CA SER A 23 3.18 -20.06 3.45
C SER A 23 3.45 -18.92 2.46
N ALA A 24 2.43 -18.29 1.84
CA ALA A 24 2.68 -17.22 0.88
C ALA A 24 3.34 -16.00 1.58
N PRO A 25 4.48 -15.47 1.13
CA PRO A 25 5.17 -14.40 1.84
C PRO A 25 4.27 -13.17 2.03
N PHE A 26 4.43 -12.47 3.16
CA PHE A 26 3.67 -11.25 3.46
C PHE A 26 3.94 -10.16 2.41
N TRP A 27 5.21 -10.00 2.03
CA TRP A 27 5.67 -9.09 1.00
C TRP A 27 5.69 -9.76 -0.38
N ARG A 28 5.49 -8.98 -1.43
CA ARG A 28 5.78 -9.36 -2.82
C ARG A 28 7.27 -9.11 -3.06
N PRO A 29 8.15 -10.14 -3.05
CA PRO A 29 9.58 -9.92 -2.85
C PRO A 29 10.23 -9.00 -3.89
N GLY A 30 9.86 -9.13 -5.17
CA GLY A 30 10.39 -8.27 -6.22
C GLY A 30 9.95 -6.81 -6.08
N MET A 31 8.65 -6.57 -5.88
CA MET A 31 8.11 -5.21 -5.75
C MET A 31 8.55 -4.56 -4.44
N ALA A 32 8.47 -5.27 -3.31
CA ALA A 32 8.82 -4.73 -2.01
C ALA A 32 10.28 -4.26 -1.92
N ARG A 33 11.21 -4.96 -2.57
CA ARG A 33 12.63 -4.57 -2.64
C ARG A 33 12.87 -3.26 -3.37
N ILE A 34 11.95 -2.83 -4.22
CA ILE A 34 12.06 -1.60 -5.03
C ILE A 34 11.17 -0.52 -4.41
N CYS A 35 9.90 -0.82 -4.22
CA CYS A 35 8.88 0.15 -3.82
C CYS A 35 9.02 0.60 -2.36
N LEU A 36 9.44 -0.27 -1.41
CA LEU A 36 9.58 0.15 -0.01
C LEU A 36 10.76 1.12 0.20
N PRO A 37 11.97 0.89 -0.38
CA PRO A 37 13.02 1.90 -0.34
C PRO A 37 12.61 3.22 -1.00
N ILE A 38 11.91 3.17 -2.14
CA ILE A 38 11.41 4.38 -2.81
C ILE A 38 10.40 5.09 -1.91
N ALA A 39 9.48 4.37 -1.27
CA ALA A 39 8.49 4.96 -0.36
C ALA A 39 9.18 5.62 0.84
N GLY A 40 10.16 4.95 1.45
CA GLY A 40 10.94 5.51 2.56
C GLY A 40 11.73 6.75 2.16
N LEU A 41 12.41 6.71 1.00
CA LEU A 41 13.15 7.85 0.47
C LEU A 41 12.22 9.02 0.13
N PHE A 42 11.09 8.74 -0.51
CA PHE A 42 10.11 9.76 -0.86
C PHE A 42 9.52 10.40 0.40
N PHE A 43 9.17 9.62 1.41
CA PHE A 43 8.69 10.17 2.69
C PHE A 43 9.75 11.01 3.39
N LEU A 44 11.02 10.60 3.35
CA LEU A 44 12.12 11.41 3.86
C LEU A 44 12.24 12.75 3.12
N VAL A 45 12.09 12.74 1.79
CA VAL A 45 12.05 13.96 0.98
C VAL A 45 10.86 14.83 1.35
N LEU A 46 9.65 14.27 1.52
CA LEU A 46 8.47 15.03 1.95
C LEU A 46 8.72 15.74 3.28
N VAL A 47 9.19 15.02 4.29
CA VAL A 47 9.43 15.58 5.62
C VAL A 47 10.56 16.61 5.60
N THR A 48 11.62 16.40 4.83
CA THR A 48 12.76 17.34 4.82
C THR A 48 12.49 18.57 3.97
N VAL A 49 12.06 18.39 2.72
CA VAL A 49 11.82 19.48 1.78
C VAL A 49 10.52 20.23 2.12
N GLY A 50 9.48 19.51 2.53
CA GLY A 50 8.19 20.09 2.92
C GLY A 50 8.24 20.92 4.20
N ASN A 51 9.32 20.81 4.98
CA ASN A 51 9.57 21.64 6.16
C ASN A 51 10.67 22.70 5.93
N LEU A 52 11.20 22.85 4.70
CA LEU A 52 12.16 23.89 4.39
C LEU A 52 11.44 25.25 4.27
N PRO A 53 11.81 26.27 5.08
CA PRO A 53 11.14 27.55 5.07
C PRO A 53 11.29 28.24 3.71
N GLY A 54 10.28 29.01 3.30
CA GLY A 54 10.22 29.61 1.96
C GLY A 54 9.75 28.61 0.91
N LEU A 55 10.52 27.53 0.68
CA LEU A 55 10.18 26.56 -0.37
C LEU A 55 8.83 25.87 -0.13
N ALA A 56 8.53 25.47 1.11
CA ALA A 56 7.25 24.87 1.45
C ALA A 56 6.07 25.83 1.21
N ALA A 57 6.26 27.12 1.50
CA ALA A 57 5.24 28.15 1.26
C ALA A 57 5.05 28.37 -0.25
N ASP A 58 6.14 28.50 -1.01
CA ASP A 58 6.11 28.67 -2.47
C ASP A 58 5.39 27.50 -3.16
N MET A 59 5.66 26.26 -2.70
CA MET A 59 4.99 25.06 -3.22
C MET A 59 3.49 25.06 -2.88
N SER A 60 3.13 25.40 -1.64
CA SER A 60 1.73 25.52 -1.22
C SER A 60 0.99 26.59 -2.01
N ASP A 61 1.59 27.74 -2.24
CA ASP A 61 0.97 28.83 -3.00
C ASP A 61 0.80 28.44 -4.48
N ALA A 62 1.78 27.75 -5.07
CA ALA A 62 1.73 27.32 -6.46
C ALA A 62 0.73 26.17 -6.70
N PHE A 63 0.73 25.16 -5.84
CA PHE A 63 0.02 23.90 -6.09
C PHE A 63 -1.13 23.64 -5.13
N GLY A 64 -1.25 24.37 -4.03
CA GLY A 64 -2.20 24.13 -2.95
C GLY A 64 -1.73 23.00 -2.04
N ASP A 65 -1.52 23.33 -0.78
CA ASP A 65 -1.10 22.42 0.29
C ASP A 65 -1.86 21.08 0.30
N LYS A 66 -3.20 21.13 0.32
CA LYS A 66 -4.04 19.92 0.40
C LYS A 66 -3.95 19.05 -0.86
N ARG A 67 -3.67 19.66 -2.02
CA ARG A 67 -3.47 18.92 -3.28
C ARG A 67 -2.10 18.25 -3.31
N LEU A 68 -1.08 18.89 -2.73
CA LEU A 68 0.24 18.27 -2.54
C LEU A 68 0.14 17.05 -1.62
N HIS A 69 -0.57 17.17 -0.49
CA HIS A 69 -0.88 16.05 0.40
C HIS A 69 -1.58 14.90 -0.34
N LEU A 70 -2.68 15.21 -1.04
CA LEU A 70 -3.40 14.22 -1.85
C LEU A 70 -2.49 13.48 -2.85
N ALA A 71 -1.66 14.21 -3.59
CA ALA A 71 -0.78 13.62 -4.59
C ALA A 71 0.33 12.77 -3.95
N ALA A 72 0.98 13.29 -2.91
CA ALA A 72 2.06 12.63 -2.20
C ALA A 72 1.61 11.33 -1.54
N TYR A 73 0.48 11.36 -0.84
CA TYR A 73 -0.03 10.19 -0.13
C TYR A 73 -0.73 9.18 -1.04
N ALA A 74 -1.27 9.60 -2.18
CA ALA A 74 -1.68 8.66 -3.23
C ALA A 74 -0.48 7.87 -3.75
N PHE A 75 0.64 8.54 -4.03
CA PHE A 75 1.86 7.89 -4.51
C PHE A 75 2.45 6.92 -3.47
N LEU A 76 2.60 7.35 -2.21
CA LEU A 76 3.05 6.49 -1.10
C LEU A 76 2.14 5.26 -0.92
N THR A 77 0.82 5.48 -0.91
CA THR A 77 -0.15 4.39 -0.78
C THR A 77 0.01 3.37 -1.90
N GLY A 78 0.19 3.85 -3.14
CA GLY A 78 0.42 2.98 -4.30
C GLY A 78 1.66 2.09 -4.13
N LEU A 79 2.79 2.67 -3.70
CA LEU A 79 4.03 1.94 -3.45
C LEU A 79 3.88 0.86 -2.38
N VAL A 80 3.18 1.17 -1.27
CA VAL A 80 2.92 0.19 -0.22
C VAL A 80 1.97 -0.91 -0.72
N TYR A 81 0.88 -0.53 -1.39
CA TYR A 81 -0.13 -1.46 -1.90
C TYR A 81 0.49 -2.52 -2.82
N VAL A 82 1.33 -2.11 -3.78
CA VAL A 82 1.98 -3.03 -4.72
C VAL A 82 3.10 -3.85 -4.10
N SER A 83 3.58 -3.47 -2.91
CA SER A 83 4.61 -4.21 -2.16
C SER A 83 4.04 -5.35 -1.33
N VAL A 84 2.76 -5.28 -0.96
CA VAL A 84 2.12 -6.20 -0.01
C VAL A 84 1.36 -7.30 -0.74
N ASN A 85 1.52 -8.53 -0.29
CA ASN A 85 0.79 -9.68 -0.81
C ASN A 85 -0.49 -9.94 -0.01
N ARG A 86 -0.41 -9.87 1.32
CA ARG A 86 -1.53 -10.16 2.23
C ARG A 86 -2.23 -8.89 2.68
N ARG A 87 -3.53 -8.78 2.37
CA ARG A 87 -4.37 -7.62 2.72
C ARG A 87 -3.75 -6.27 2.28
N PRO A 88 -3.33 -6.11 1.01
CA PRO A 88 -2.61 -4.92 0.54
C PRO A 88 -3.39 -3.61 0.77
N ALA A 89 -4.71 -3.65 0.60
CA ALA A 89 -5.60 -2.51 0.87
C ALA A 89 -5.49 -2.01 2.32
N LEU A 90 -5.63 -2.92 3.28
CA LEU A 90 -5.59 -2.58 4.70
C LEU A 90 -4.21 -2.09 5.11
N VAL A 91 -3.15 -2.76 4.66
CA VAL A 91 -1.78 -2.38 5.01
C VAL A 91 -1.44 -1.01 4.43
N ALA A 92 -1.76 -0.77 3.15
CA ALA A 92 -1.51 0.52 2.51
C ALA A 92 -2.27 1.67 3.20
N LEU A 93 -3.55 1.46 3.53
CA LEU A 93 -4.36 2.46 4.24
C LEU A 93 -3.76 2.79 5.61
N LEU A 94 -3.47 1.76 6.43
CA LEU A 94 -2.89 1.96 7.76
C LEU A 94 -1.49 2.59 7.70
N SER A 95 -0.66 2.20 6.74
CA SER A 95 0.66 2.79 6.54
C SER A 95 0.55 4.27 6.15
N ALA A 96 -0.32 4.62 5.20
CA ALA A 96 -0.52 6.02 4.80
C ALA A 96 -1.06 6.88 5.95
N THR A 97 -2.05 6.39 6.71
CA THR A 97 -2.56 7.08 7.90
C THR A 97 -1.48 7.28 8.95
N ALA A 98 -0.65 6.26 9.23
CA ALA A 98 0.43 6.36 10.20
C ALA A 98 1.53 7.34 9.75
N LEU A 99 1.89 7.34 8.47
CA LEU A 99 2.86 8.26 7.91
C LEU A 99 2.33 9.70 7.89
N GLY A 100 1.06 9.92 7.55
CA GLY A 100 0.40 11.24 7.60
C GLY A 100 0.36 11.80 9.01
N ALA A 101 -0.04 10.98 9.98
CA ALA A 101 -0.04 11.40 11.38
C ALA A 101 1.38 11.73 11.89
N LEU A 102 2.39 10.97 11.44
CA LEU A 102 3.78 11.25 11.76
C LEU A 102 4.27 12.55 11.11
N ASP A 103 3.92 12.80 9.86
CA ASP A 103 4.28 14.02 9.12
C ASP A 103 3.70 15.26 9.82
N GLU A 104 2.40 15.27 10.11
CA GLU A 104 1.75 16.36 10.87
C GLU A 104 2.35 16.55 12.26
N SER A 105 2.70 15.45 12.94
CA SER A 105 3.39 15.52 14.23
C SER A 105 4.76 16.17 14.08
N ILE A 106 5.51 15.88 13.01
CA ILE A 106 6.80 16.51 12.73
C ILE A 106 6.63 17.99 12.40
N GLN A 107 5.64 18.34 11.57
CA GLN A 107 5.32 19.72 11.22
C GLN A 107 4.99 20.56 12.46
N SER A 108 4.37 19.98 13.50
CA SER A 108 4.06 20.68 14.75
C SER A 108 5.28 21.21 15.52
N PHE A 109 6.49 20.71 15.22
CA PHE A 109 7.74 21.21 15.81
C PHE A 109 8.30 22.44 15.09
N PHE A 110 7.77 22.82 13.92
CA PHE A 110 8.25 23.96 13.14
C PHE A 110 7.30 25.16 13.29
N PRO A 111 7.74 26.30 13.87
CA PRO A 111 6.84 27.43 14.18
C PRO A 111 6.26 28.14 12.94
N TYR A 112 6.84 27.90 11.76
CA TYR A 112 6.40 28.44 10.47
C TYR A 112 5.56 27.45 9.65
N ARG A 113 5.29 26.25 10.19
CA ARG A 113 4.32 25.28 9.65
C ARG A 113 3.13 25.19 10.61
N GLN A 114 1.99 24.79 10.08
CA GLN A 114 0.80 24.52 10.87
C GLN A 114 0.48 23.04 10.69
N ALA A 115 0.47 22.28 11.78
CA ALA A 115 -0.08 20.94 11.76
C ALA A 115 -1.61 21.04 11.72
N GLU A 116 -2.22 20.50 10.67
CA GLU A 116 -3.65 20.59 10.44
C GLU A 116 -4.29 19.21 10.29
N LEU A 117 -5.37 18.98 11.05
CA LEU A 117 -6.16 17.77 10.92
C LEU A 117 -6.74 17.58 9.50
N LEU A 118 -6.90 18.68 8.75
CA LEU A 118 -7.36 18.65 7.37
C LEU A 118 -6.33 18.06 6.40
N ASP A 119 -5.03 18.20 6.69
CA ASP A 119 -3.97 17.59 5.89
C ASP A 119 -3.90 16.09 6.16
N LEU A 120 -4.00 15.67 7.42
CA LEU A 120 -4.17 14.26 7.75
C LEU A 120 -5.42 13.65 7.09
N LEU A 121 -6.54 14.39 7.04
CA LEU A 121 -7.73 13.95 6.33
C LEU A 121 -7.49 13.81 4.82
N ALA A 122 -6.77 14.76 4.22
CA ALA A 122 -6.38 14.69 2.82
C ALA A 122 -5.54 13.44 2.53
N ASP A 123 -4.58 13.09 3.40
CA ASP A 123 -3.75 11.90 3.28
C ASP A 123 -4.58 10.60 3.33
N ILE A 124 -5.54 10.53 4.28
CA ILE A 124 -6.45 9.38 4.42
C ILE A 124 -7.36 9.25 3.20
N LEU A 125 -7.88 10.37 2.67
CA LEU A 125 -8.70 10.37 1.46
C LEU A 125 -7.90 9.92 0.22
N ALA A 126 -6.65 10.38 0.10
CA ALA A 126 -5.73 9.95 -0.96
C ALA A 126 -5.50 8.44 -0.90
N ALA A 127 -5.26 7.91 0.30
CA ALA A 127 -5.03 6.50 0.53
C ALA A 127 -6.27 5.66 0.19
N GLY A 128 -7.44 6.09 0.67
CA GLY A 128 -8.72 5.45 0.37
C GLY A 128 -9.00 5.39 -1.14
N ALA A 129 -8.92 6.53 -1.83
CA ALA A 129 -9.12 6.61 -3.27
C ALA A 129 -8.15 5.70 -4.03
N THR A 130 -6.86 5.75 -3.69
CA THR A 130 -5.82 4.94 -4.35
C THR A 130 -6.05 3.45 -4.13
N VAL A 131 -6.35 3.03 -2.90
CA VAL A 131 -6.65 1.63 -2.57
C VAL A 131 -7.86 1.15 -3.36
N ILE A 132 -8.95 1.91 -3.40
CA ILE A 132 -10.16 1.56 -4.14
C ILE A 132 -9.84 1.39 -5.63
N SER A 133 -9.16 2.38 -6.23
CA SER A 133 -8.78 2.33 -7.65
C SER A 133 -7.91 1.12 -7.99
N LEU A 134 -6.88 0.84 -7.19
CA LEU A 134 -5.98 -0.29 -7.41
C LEU A 134 -6.67 -1.63 -7.16
N HIS A 135 -7.56 -1.71 -6.18
CA HIS A 135 -8.29 -2.94 -5.86
C HIS A 135 -9.26 -3.30 -6.98
N ILE A 136 -10.08 -2.35 -7.44
CA ILE A 136 -10.99 -2.53 -8.57
C ILE A 136 -10.21 -2.87 -9.84
N GLY A 137 -9.14 -2.11 -10.13
CA GLY A 137 -8.28 -2.37 -11.28
C GLY A 137 -7.73 -3.79 -11.28
N SER A 138 -7.15 -4.24 -10.16
CA SER A 138 -6.58 -5.58 -10.03
C SER A 138 -7.62 -6.70 -10.23
N ALA A 139 -8.86 -6.50 -9.75
CA ALA A 139 -9.95 -7.46 -9.94
C ALA A 139 -10.41 -7.51 -11.41
N ALA A 140 -10.54 -6.35 -12.08
CA ALA A 140 -10.93 -6.27 -13.48
C ALA A 140 -9.91 -6.96 -14.40
N PHE A 141 -8.62 -6.71 -14.20
CA PHE A 141 -7.55 -7.39 -14.96
C PHE A 141 -7.52 -8.90 -14.72
N GLY A 142 -7.77 -9.35 -13.49
CA GLY A 142 -7.87 -10.77 -13.16
C GLY A 142 -8.99 -11.47 -13.93
N SER A 143 -10.16 -10.84 -13.99
CA SER A 143 -11.33 -11.36 -14.72
C SER A 143 -11.07 -11.49 -16.22
N PHE A 144 -10.50 -10.45 -16.85
CA PHE A 144 -10.19 -10.46 -18.29
C PHE A 144 -9.18 -11.57 -18.67
N ARG A 145 -8.21 -11.83 -17.80
CA ARG A 145 -7.20 -12.88 -18.01
C ARG A 145 -7.75 -14.31 -17.87
N ALA A 146 -8.88 -14.49 -17.19
CA ALA A 146 -9.57 -15.78 -17.08
C ALA A 146 -10.40 -16.08 -18.33
N VAL A 147 -11.09 -15.06 -18.87
CA VAL A 147 -11.90 -15.18 -20.09
C VAL A 147 -11.05 -15.51 -21.31
N THR A 148 -9.88 -14.88 -21.45
CA THR A 148 -8.97 -15.09 -22.60
C THR A 148 -8.24 -16.44 -22.60
N LYS A 149 -8.32 -17.20 -21.50
CA LYS A 149 -7.71 -18.54 -21.37
C LYS A 149 -8.72 -19.69 -21.44
N SER A 150 -10.01 -19.39 -21.65
CA SER A 150 -11.08 -20.38 -21.88
C SER A 150 -11.34 -20.54 -23.36
#